data_AF-A0A9P9NB75-F1
#
_entry.id   AF-A0A9P9NB75-F1
#
_cell.length_a   1.000
_cell.length_b   1.000
_cell.length_c   1.000
_cell.angle_alpha   90.00
_cell.angle_beta   90.00
_cell.angle_gamma   90.00
#
_symmetry.space_group_name_H-M   'P 1'
#
loop_
_entity.id
_entity.type
_entity.pdbx_description
1 polymer ?
#
loop_
_entity_poly.entity_id
_entity_poly.type
_entity_poly.pdbx_seq_one_letter_code
_entity_poly.pdbx_strand_id
1 'polypeptide(L)'
;MDRASRALARGVPPGVPASYRALADHGDVPHSTLHHRARGRRSKEEKAQSQQYLYPYEEDVVVKYLLQMSDLGYPIRIKFIPSLAFKVIRHRPATDRPLKPPGRNWPKALEKRHPELSR
;
A
#
# COMPACT_ATOMS: atom_id res chain seq x y z
N MET A 1 3.23 -4.51 7.93
CA MET A 1 2.70 -4.77 9.30
C MET A 1 2.76 -3.49 10.10
N ASP A 2 1.61 -2.95 10.51
CA ASP A 2 1.51 -1.69 11.24
C ASP A 2 1.96 -1.81 12.71
N ARG A 3 2.18 -0.66 13.37
CA ARG A 3 2.73 -0.58 14.75
C ARG A 3 1.95 -1.43 15.75
N ALA A 4 0.62 -1.43 15.66
CA ALA A 4 -0.25 -2.17 16.57
C ALA A 4 -0.17 -3.69 16.33
N SER A 5 -0.11 -4.13 15.08
CA SER A 5 0.11 -5.55 14.74
C SER A 5 1.49 -6.03 15.20
N ARG A 6 2.52 -5.19 15.10
CA ARG A 6 3.87 -5.49 15.64
C ARG A 6 3.85 -5.59 17.17
N ALA A 7 3.10 -4.73 17.87
CA ALA A 7 2.97 -4.79 19.32
C ALA A 7 2.29 -6.08 19.78
N LEU A 8 1.23 -6.51 19.07
CA LEU A 8 0.60 -7.81 19.29
C LEU A 8 1.55 -8.98 19.07
N ALA A 9 2.35 -8.95 17.99
CA ALA A 9 3.28 -10.03 17.67
C ALA A 9 4.49 -10.09 18.63
N ARG A 10 4.97 -8.95 19.12
CA ARG A 10 6.11 -8.88 20.05
C ARG A 10 5.76 -9.35 21.47
N GLY A 11 4.51 -9.22 21.88
CA GLY A 11 4.09 -9.57 23.24
C GLY A 11 4.61 -8.59 24.29
N VAL A 12 4.52 -9.00 25.55
CA VAL A 12 5.00 -8.25 26.72
C VAL A 12 6.20 -8.99 27.32
N PRO A 13 7.21 -8.31 27.88
CA PRO A 13 8.31 -8.95 28.60
C PRO A 13 7.85 -9.92 29.71
N PRO A 14 8.68 -10.93 30.03
CA PRO A 14 8.37 -11.89 31.10
C PRO A 14 8.23 -11.17 32.44
N GLY A 15 7.15 -11.51 33.17
CA GLY A 15 6.82 -10.90 34.47
C GLY A 15 5.73 -9.81 34.42
N VAL A 16 5.29 -9.40 33.23
CA VAL A 16 4.15 -8.49 33.08
C VAL A 16 2.91 -9.26 32.62
N PRO A 17 1.71 -8.98 33.17
CA PRO A 17 0.48 -9.62 32.71
C PRO A 17 0.24 -9.41 31.21
N ALA A 18 -0.06 -10.49 30.50
CA ALA A 18 -0.40 -10.48 29.06
C ALA A 18 -1.81 -9.89 28.82
N SER A 19 -1.98 -8.61 29.15
CA SER A 19 -3.22 -7.86 28.98
C SER A 19 -3.08 -6.84 27.85
N TYR A 20 -4.20 -6.46 27.23
CA TYR A 20 -4.20 -5.43 26.19
C TYR A 20 -3.70 -4.07 26.70
N ARG A 21 -3.87 -3.78 28.00
CA ARG A 21 -3.34 -2.55 28.62
C ARG A 21 -1.81 -2.60 28.71
N ALA A 22 -1.24 -3.68 29.24
CA ALA A 22 0.21 -3.85 29.31
C ALA A 22 0.86 -3.84 27.91
N LEU A 23 0.22 -4.47 26.91
CA LEU A 23 0.66 -4.42 25.52
C LEU A 23 0.59 -3.01 24.91
N ALA A 24 -0.45 -2.24 25.25
CA ALA A 24 -0.63 -0.87 24.80
C ALA A 24 0.46 0.04 25.36
N ASP A 25 0.73 -0.08 26.66
CA ASP A 25 1.74 0.71 27.36
C ASP A 25 3.14 0.36 26.87
N HIS A 26 3.46 -0.93 26.69
CA HIS A 26 4.76 -1.39 26.18
C HIS A 26 4.96 -1.07 24.69
N GLY A 27 3.90 -1.15 23.88
CA GLY A 27 3.96 -0.86 22.44
C GLY A 27 3.89 0.64 22.11
N ASP A 28 3.55 1.47 23.10
CA ASP A 28 3.12 2.86 22.94
C ASP A 28 2.08 2.98 21.80
N VAL A 29 1.00 2.21 21.94
CA VAL A 29 -0.14 2.17 21.02
C VAL A 29 -1.42 2.27 21.83
N PRO A 30 -2.39 3.12 21.46
CA PRO A 30 -3.66 3.19 22.17
C PRO A 30 -4.35 1.83 22.30
N HIS A 31 -4.81 1.51 23.51
CA HIS A 31 -5.49 0.24 23.83
C HIS A 31 -6.63 -0.12 22.85
N SER A 32 -7.45 0.86 22.48
CA SER A 32 -8.56 0.66 21.53
C SER A 32 -8.09 0.25 20.13
N THR A 33 -6.94 0.76 19.68
CA THR A 33 -6.33 0.39 18.39
C THR A 33 -5.83 -1.06 18.44
N LEU A 34 -5.19 -1.43 19.54
CA LEU A 34 -4.65 -2.78 19.75
C LEU A 34 -5.77 -3.82 19.84
N HIS A 35 -6.84 -3.51 20.57
CA HIS A 35 -8.03 -4.34 20.66
C HIS A 35 -8.73 -4.52 19.30
N HIS A 36 -8.86 -3.46 18.47
CA HIS A 36 -9.40 -3.58 17.12
C HIS A 36 -8.55 -4.50 16.22
N ARG A 37 -7.21 -4.44 16.34
CA ARG A 37 -6.29 -5.30 15.58
C ARG A 37 -6.40 -6.76 16.00
N ALA A 38 -6.48 -7.04 17.30
CA ALA A 38 -6.69 -8.38 17.81
C ALA A 38 -8.00 -9.01 17.31
N ARG A 39 -9.03 -8.19 17.07
CA ARG A 39 -10.29 -8.60 16.44
C ARG A 39 -10.25 -8.66 14.90
N GLY A 40 -9.07 -8.59 14.30
CA GLY A 40 -8.87 -8.74 12.85
C GLY A 40 -9.19 -7.50 12.01
N ARG A 41 -9.41 -6.33 12.63
CA ARG A 41 -9.64 -5.10 11.86
C ARG A 41 -8.33 -4.65 11.20
N ARG A 42 -8.30 -4.63 9.87
CA ARG A 42 -7.17 -4.13 9.07
C ARG A 42 -6.80 -2.70 9.39
N SER A 43 -5.52 -2.36 9.22
CA SER A 43 -5.06 -0.97 9.33
C SER A 43 -5.60 -0.09 8.22
N LYS A 44 -5.55 1.24 8.42
CA LYS A 44 -6.01 2.18 7.39
C LYS A 44 -5.11 2.05 6.16
N GLU A 45 -3.83 1.85 6.39
CA GLU A 45 -2.77 1.66 5.42
C GLU A 45 -2.97 0.36 4.65
N GLU A 46 -3.16 -0.78 5.33
CA GLU A 46 -3.44 -2.06 4.67
C GLU A 46 -4.77 -2.03 3.90
N LYS A 47 -5.78 -1.37 4.46
CA LYS A 47 -7.05 -1.16 3.76
C LYS A 47 -6.82 -0.34 2.49
N ALA A 48 -6.06 0.76 2.57
CA ALA A 48 -5.73 1.59 1.42
C ALA A 48 -4.95 0.80 0.35
N GLN A 49 -3.95 0.03 0.75
CA GLN A 49 -3.18 -0.85 -0.15
C GLN A 49 -4.09 -1.89 -0.83
N SER A 50 -4.99 -2.53 -0.08
CA SER A 50 -5.94 -3.50 -0.65
C SER A 50 -6.98 -2.89 -1.60
N GLN A 51 -7.17 -1.56 -1.53
CA GLN A 51 -8.05 -0.81 -2.42
C GLN A 51 -7.30 -0.16 -3.59
N GLN A 52 -5.99 -0.35 -3.69
CA GLN A 52 -5.22 0.13 -4.84
C GLN A 52 -5.63 -0.61 -6.11
N TYR A 53 -5.52 0.10 -7.21
CA TYR A 53 -5.86 -0.42 -8.53
C TYR A 53 -4.83 -1.46 -9.01
N LEU A 54 -3.55 -1.18 -8.76
CA LEU A 54 -2.43 -2.09 -9.00
C LEU A 54 -2.02 -2.76 -7.70
N TYR A 55 -1.51 -3.98 -7.79
CA TYR A 55 -0.80 -4.59 -6.68
C TYR A 55 0.57 -3.90 -6.51
N PRO A 56 1.17 -3.89 -5.31
CA PRO A 56 2.45 -3.23 -5.08
C PRO A 56 3.55 -3.66 -6.06
N TYR A 57 3.61 -4.94 -6.43
CA TYR A 57 4.58 -5.46 -7.39
C TYR A 57 4.32 -5.02 -8.84
N GLU A 58 3.05 -4.77 -9.21
CA GLU A 58 2.70 -4.26 -10.54
C GLU A 58 2.96 -2.76 -10.63
N GLU A 59 2.70 -2.03 -9.55
CA GLU A 59 3.01 -0.61 -9.44
C GLU A 59 4.51 -0.36 -9.58
N ASP A 60 5.35 -1.19 -8.96
CA ASP A 60 6.81 -1.16 -9.12
C ASP A 60 7.26 -1.31 -10.59
N VAL A 61 6.67 -2.26 -11.33
CA VAL A 61 6.97 -2.43 -12.77
C VAL A 61 6.63 -1.17 -13.57
N VAL A 62 5.48 -0.54 -13.29
CA VAL A 62 5.08 0.71 -13.96
C VAL A 62 6.05 1.84 -13.63
N VAL A 63 6.40 2.01 -12.36
CA VAL A 63 7.33 3.04 -11.88
C VAL A 63 8.70 2.85 -12.54
N LYS A 64 9.24 1.64 -12.51
CA LYS A 64 10.53 1.31 -13.14
C LYS A 64 10.55 1.63 -14.64
N TYR A 65 9.47 1.29 -15.35
CA TYR A 65 9.34 1.64 -16.76
C TYR A 65 9.30 3.15 -17.00
N LEU A 66 8.57 3.90 -16.17
CA LEU A 66 8.50 5.36 -16.28
C LEU A 66 9.86 6.04 -16.01
N LEU A 67 10.60 5.56 -15.02
CA LEU A 67 11.95 6.03 -14.71
C LEU A 67 12.90 5.75 -15.89
N GLN A 68 12.92 4.51 -16.38
CA GLN A 68 13.74 4.12 -17.53
C GLN A 68 13.45 5.00 -18.76
N MET A 69 12.18 5.27 -19.05
CA MET A 69 11.79 6.12 -20.18
C MET A 69 12.24 7.57 -19.99
N SER A 70 12.25 8.06 -18.75
CA SER A 70 12.77 9.39 -18.41
C SER A 70 14.28 9.47 -18.57
N ASP A 71 15.02 8.45 -18.11
CA ASP A 71 16.47 8.34 -18.27
C ASP A 71 16.90 8.26 -19.75
N LEU A 72 16.08 7.65 -20.60
CA LEU A 72 16.27 7.59 -22.05
C LEU A 72 15.90 8.91 -22.77
N GLY A 73 15.47 9.94 -22.05
CA GLY A 73 15.08 11.23 -22.62
C GLY A 73 13.68 11.27 -23.22
N TYR A 74 12.85 10.25 -22.96
CA TYR A 74 11.47 10.14 -23.45
C TYR A 74 10.46 10.10 -22.30
N PRO A 75 10.32 11.19 -21.51
CA PRO A 75 9.40 11.22 -20.38
C PRO A 75 7.96 11.00 -20.86
N ILE A 76 7.28 10.02 -20.24
CA ILE A 76 5.91 9.66 -20.59
C ILE A 76 4.95 10.68 -19.96
N ARG A 77 4.09 11.30 -20.78
CA ARG A 77 3.08 12.23 -20.29
C ARG A 77 2.08 11.53 -19.35
N ILE A 78 1.72 12.17 -18.25
CA ILE A 78 0.72 11.73 -17.24
C ILE A 78 -0.54 11.09 -17.84
N LYS A 79 -1.04 11.64 -18.94
CA LYS A 79 -2.26 11.15 -19.61
C LYS A 79 -2.18 9.70 -20.10
N PHE A 80 -0.98 9.17 -20.33
CA PHE A 80 -0.76 7.81 -20.81
C PHE A 80 -0.54 6.79 -19.68
N ILE A 81 -0.25 7.25 -18.46
CA ILE A 81 -0.01 6.38 -17.30
C ILE A 81 -1.22 5.47 -17.00
N PRO A 82 -2.49 5.94 -17.02
CA PRO A 82 -3.64 5.06 -16.84
C PRO A 82 -3.72 3.92 -17.85
N SER A 83 -3.38 4.20 -19.11
CA SER A 83 -3.37 3.20 -20.18
C SER A 83 -2.27 2.17 -19.97
N LEU A 84 -1.09 2.58 -19.47
CA LEU A 84 -0.02 1.66 -19.11
C LEU A 84 -0.42 0.76 -17.95
N ALA A 85 -0.96 1.33 -16.87
CA ALA A 85 -1.48 0.55 -15.74
C ALA A 85 -2.53 -0.47 -16.19
N PHE A 86 -3.44 -0.07 -17.09
CA PHE A 86 -4.45 -0.98 -17.65
C PHE A 86 -3.84 -2.12 -18.48
N LYS A 87 -2.73 -1.87 -19.21
CA LYS A 87 -2.00 -2.93 -19.93
C LYS A 87 -1.38 -3.94 -18.97
N VAL A 88 -0.76 -3.49 -17.87
CA VAL A 88 -0.14 -4.39 -16.87
C VAL A 88 -1.17 -5.35 -16.28
N ILE A 89 -2.38 -4.86 -16.00
CA ILE A 89 -3.48 -5.67 -15.46
C ILE A 89 -3.99 -6.72 -16.46
N ARG A 90 -3.72 -6.58 -17.76
CA ARG A 90 -4.07 -7.63 -18.73
C ARG A 90 -3.29 -8.93 -18.54
N HIS A 91 -2.27 -8.94 -17.69
CA HIS A 91 -1.58 -10.16 -17.29
C HIS A 91 -2.29 -10.88 -16.14
N ARG A 92 -3.26 -10.26 -15.45
CA ARG A 92 -4.06 -10.91 -14.41
C ARG A 92 -5.09 -11.89 -14.99
N PRO A 93 -5.47 -12.94 -14.24
CA PRO A 93 -6.62 -13.80 -14.57
C PRO A 93 -7.89 -12.96 -14.72
N ALA A 94 -8.82 -13.43 -15.55
CA ALA A 94 -10.05 -12.69 -15.90
C ALA A 94 -10.90 -12.30 -14.67
N THR A 95 -10.86 -13.12 -13.62
CA THR A 95 -11.60 -12.92 -12.36
C THR A 95 -11.18 -11.65 -11.60
N ASP A 96 -9.90 -11.29 -11.65
CA ASP A 96 -9.32 -10.18 -10.86
C ASP A 96 -9.05 -8.91 -11.69
N ARG A 97 -9.54 -8.91 -12.93
CA ARG A 97 -9.30 -7.83 -13.89
C ARG A 97 -10.39 -6.76 -13.80
N PRO A 98 -10.07 -5.52 -13.37
CA PRO A 98 -10.96 -4.40 -13.58
C PRO A 98 -11.24 -4.17 -15.07
N LEU A 99 -12.51 -3.95 -15.42
CA LEU A 99 -12.96 -3.74 -16.80
C LEU A 99 -12.59 -2.36 -17.36
N LYS A 100 -12.31 -1.39 -16.48
CA LYS A 100 -12.06 0.01 -16.83
C LYS A 100 -10.67 0.43 -16.40
N PRO A 101 -10.00 1.32 -17.16
CA PRO A 101 -8.75 1.93 -16.76
C PRO A 101 -8.93 2.77 -15.49
N PRO A 102 -7.83 3.07 -14.77
CA PRO A 102 -7.91 3.88 -13.57
C PRO A 102 -8.33 5.31 -13.92
N GLY A 103 -9.04 5.95 -12.99
CA GLY A 103 -9.62 7.29 -13.20
C GLY A 103 -8.57 8.40 -13.30
N ARG A 104 -9.02 9.61 -13.71
CA ARG A 104 -8.17 10.79 -13.97
C ARG A 104 -7.27 11.20 -12.80
N ASN A 105 -7.70 10.96 -11.55
CA ASN A 105 -6.94 11.34 -10.35
C ASN A 105 -5.89 10.28 -9.93
N TRP A 106 -5.92 9.10 -10.55
CA TRP A 106 -5.04 8.01 -10.17
C TRP A 106 -3.55 8.29 -10.46
N PRO A 107 -3.15 8.89 -11.61
CA PRO A 107 -1.75 9.26 -11.85
C PRO A 107 -1.19 10.22 -10.80
N LYS A 108 -1.97 11.22 -10.38
CA LYS A 108 -1.57 12.13 -9.29
C LYS A 108 -1.38 11.40 -7.96
N ALA A 109 -2.23 10.40 -7.71
CA ALA A 109 -2.08 9.56 -6.53
C ALA A 109 -0.84 8.66 -6.61
N LEU A 110 -0.46 8.21 -7.82
CA LEU A 110 0.78 7.45 -8.07
C LEU A 110 2.02 8.32 -7.79
N GLU A 111 2.07 9.54 -8.33
CA GLU A 111 3.14 10.51 -8.06
C GLU A 111 3.30 10.81 -6.56
N LYS A 112 2.19 10.93 -5.83
CA LYS A 112 2.23 11.14 -4.37
C LYS A 112 2.83 9.95 -3.62
N ARG A 113 2.71 8.73 -4.16
CA ARG A 113 3.30 7.51 -3.59
C ARG A 113 4.75 7.30 -4.01
N HIS A 114 5.11 7.78 -5.20
CA HIS A 114 6.43 7.68 -5.81
C HIS A 114 6.96 9.06 -6.20
N PRO A 115 7.49 9.83 -5.23
CA PRO A 115 8.05 11.15 -5.50
C PRO A 115 9.18 11.13 -6.54
N GLU A 116 9.87 9.99 -6.72
CA GLU A 116 10.88 9.80 -7.76
C GLU A 116 10.37 10.06 -9.20
N LEU A 117 9.07 9.95 -9.44
CA LEU A 117 8.47 10.22 -10.76
C LEU A 117 8.28 11.71 -11.07
N SER A 118 8.39 12.58 -10.06
CA SER A 118 8.16 14.03 -10.20
C SER A 118 9.46 14.81 -10.48
N ARG A 119 10.53 14.13 -10.87
CA ARG A 119 11.86 14.72 -11.07
C ARG A 119 12.00 15.43 -12.42
#